data_AF-A0A3D3K2W5-F1
#
_entry.id   AF-A0A3D3K2W5-F1
#
_cell.length_a   1.000
_cell.length_b   1.000
_cell.length_c   1.000
_cell.angle_alpha   90.00
_cell.angle_beta   90.00
_cell.angle_gamma   90.00
#
_symmetry.space_group_name_H-M   'P 1'
#
loop_
_entity.id
_entity.type
_entity.pdbx_description
1 polymer ?
#
loop_
_entity_poly.entity_id
_entity_poly.type
_entity_poly.pdbx_seq_one_letter_code
_entity_poly.pdbx_strand_id
1 'polypeptide(L)'
;KTNAFLFNHMVWYFYGTILVCSFINWGSLATSYNIKNSKGNFEYLRSLNFNDELLYQKFPNEMNITTDFENLRREQDKPFLSKIIYYQTLK
;
A
#
# COMPACT_ATOMS: atom_id res chain seq x y z
N LYS A 1 20.53 -36.81 3.09
CA LYS A 1 19.15 -36.83 2.54
C LYS A 1 18.19 -36.04 3.43
N THR A 2 18.17 -36.24 4.75
CA THR A 2 17.29 -35.51 5.70
C THR A 2 17.46 -33.99 5.71
N ASN A 3 18.71 -33.48 5.65
CA ASN A 3 18.96 -32.04 5.64
C ASN A 3 18.41 -31.33 4.39
N ALA A 4 18.49 -31.98 3.22
CA ALA A 4 17.94 -31.44 1.98
C ALA A 4 16.40 -31.38 2.01
N PHE A 5 15.76 -32.38 2.63
CA PHE A 5 14.32 -32.39 2.84
C PHE A 5 13.87 -31.26 3.79
N LEU A 6 14.58 -31.07 4.91
CA LEU A 6 14.33 -29.96 5.85
C LEU A 6 14.51 -28.59 5.19
N PHE A 7 15.56 -28.40 4.40
CA PHE A 7 15.82 -27.15 3.68
C PHE A 7 14.69 -26.81 2.70
N ASN A 8 14.20 -27.79 1.94
CA ASN A 8 13.08 -27.58 1.03
C ASN A 8 11.81 -27.11 1.77
N HIS A 9 11.51 -27.70 2.93
CA HIS A 9 10.39 -27.24 3.75
C HIS A 9 10.59 -25.81 4.27
N MET A 10 11.79 -25.46 4.73
CA MET A 10 12.10 -24.09 5.18
C MET A 10 11.91 -23.07 4.06
N VAL A 11 12.33 -23.40 2.83
CA VAL A 11 12.12 -22.55 1.65
C VAL A 11 10.63 -22.37 1.36
N TRP A 12 9.82 -23.43 1.44
CA TRP A 12 8.37 -23.33 1.26
C TRP A 12 7.69 -22.46 2.32
N TYR A 13 8.09 -22.60 3.59
CA TYR A 13 7.56 -21.74 4.66
C TYR A 13 7.95 -20.28 4.43
N PHE A 14 9.21 -20.02 4.11
CA PHE A 14 9.69 -18.67 3.82
C PHE A 14 8.97 -18.04 2.62
N TYR A 15 8.81 -18.80 1.54
CA TYR A 15 8.04 -18.39 0.36
C TYR A 15 6.59 -18.06 0.73
N GLY A 16 5.94 -18.94 1.50
CA GLY A 16 4.58 -18.70 1.99
C GLY A 16 4.46 -17.42 2.82
N THR A 17 5.42 -17.17 3.72
CA THR A 17 5.44 -15.94 4.52
C THR A 17 5.59 -14.68 3.66
N ILE A 18 6.52 -14.66 2.71
CA ILE A 18 6.69 -13.52 1.79
C ILE A 18 5.42 -13.29 0.99
N LEU A 19 4.81 -14.37 0.48
CA LEU A 19 3.57 -14.29 -0.29
C LEU A 19 2.45 -13.64 0.55
N VAL A 20 2.23 -14.10 1.78
CA VAL A 20 1.23 -13.52 2.69
C VAL A 20 1.55 -12.05 2.98
N CYS A 21 2.81 -11.71 3.26
CA CYS A 21 3.24 -10.34 3.48
C CYS A 21 3.04 -9.43 2.25
N SER A 22 3.08 -9.98 1.04
CA SER A 22 2.88 -9.20 -0.19
C SER A 22 1.44 -8.68 -0.37
N PHE A 23 0.46 -9.33 0.26
CA PHE A 23 -0.95 -8.90 0.21
C PHE A 23 -1.29 -7.82 1.25
N ILE A 24 -0.38 -7.52 2.18
CA ILE A 24 -0.60 -6.50 3.21
C ILE A 24 -0.33 -5.11 2.61
N ASN A 25 -1.26 -4.17 2.80
CA ASN A 25 -1.02 -2.76 2.47
C ASN A 25 -0.14 -2.09 3.54
N TRP A 26 1.17 -2.23 3.39
CA TRP A 26 2.17 -1.66 4.30
C TRP A 26 2.14 -0.13 4.37
N GLY A 27 1.80 0.54 3.26
CA GLY A 27 1.74 2.00 3.19
C GLY A 27 0.62 2.60 4.04
N SER A 28 -0.59 2.00 3.95
CA SER A 28 -1.71 2.35 4.82
C SER A 28 -1.40 2.06 6.30
N LEU A 29 -0.76 0.93 6.60
CA LEU A 29 -0.36 0.58 7.97
C LEU A 29 0.62 1.60 8.57
N ALA A 30 1.67 1.96 7.81
CA ALA A 30 2.65 2.96 8.24
C ALA A 30 1.99 4.34 8.42
N THR A 31 1.12 4.74 7.51
CA THR A 31 0.39 6.02 7.59
C THR A 31 -0.51 6.07 8.82
N SER A 32 -1.27 5.01 9.09
CA SER A 32 -2.13 4.91 10.28
C SER A 32 -1.34 5.03 11.58
N TYR A 33 -0.19 4.36 11.66
CA TYR A 33 0.72 4.49 12.81
C TYR A 33 1.24 5.92 12.97
N ASN A 34 1.68 6.55 11.86
CA ASN A 34 2.21 7.90 11.90
C ASN A 34 1.16 8.93 12.34
N ILE A 35 -0.07 8.84 11.82
CA ILE A 35 -1.21 9.68 12.24
C ILE A 35 -1.48 9.49 13.73
N LYS A 36 -1.60 8.24 14.20
CA LYS A 36 -1.92 7.93 15.60
C LYS A 36 -0.87 8.47 16.58
N ASN A 37 0.39 8.51 16.17
CA ASN A 37 1.50 8.96 17.03
C ASN A 37 1.97 10.39 16.71
N SER A 38 1.21 11.16 15.91
CA SER A 38 1.54 12.52 15.49
C SER A 38 2.96 12.62 14.89
N LYS A 39 3.33 11.67 14.04
CA LYS A 39 4.63 11.59 13.36
C LYS A 39 4.49 12.07 11.92
N GLY A 40 5.29 13.08 11.57
CA GLY A 40 5.32 13.67 10.23
C GLY A 40 4.21 14.68 9.97
N ASN A 41 4.43 15.55 8.98
CA ASN A 41 3.42 16.50 8.49
C ASN A 41 2.57 15.85 7.38
N PHE A 42 1.52 16.54 6.93
CA PHE A 42 0.65 16.05 5.86
C PHE A 42 1.42 15.69 4.59
N GLU A 43 2.40 16.49 4.19
CA GLU A 43 3.21 16.23 2.99
C GLU A 43 4.01 14.94 3.09
N TYR A 44 4.61 14.67 4.26
CA TYR A 44 5.27 13.41 4.53
C TYR A 44 4.28 12.24 4.47
N LEU A 45 3.10 12.38 5.10
CA LEU A 45 2.08 11.33 5.07
C LEU A 45 1.62 11.05 3.64
N ARG A 46 1.39 12.09 2.83
CA ARG A 46 1.01 12.01 1.41
C ARG A 46 2.07 11.34 0.54
N SER A 47 3.34 11.44 0.90
CA SER A 47 4.43 10.78 0.16
C SER A 47 4.46 9.25 0.32
N LEU A 48 3.73 8.69 1.30
CA LEU A 48 3.65 7.25 1.50
C LEU A 48 2.69 6.62 0.49
N ASN A 49 3.09 5.51 -0.14
CA ASN A 49 2.27 4.86 -1.16
C ASN A 49 0.98 4.24 -0.61
N PHE A 50 -0.06 4.19 -1.44
CA PHE A 50 -1.29 3.42 -1.22
C PHE A 50 -2.05 3.75 0.08
N ASN A 51 -2.07 5.02 0.44
CA ASN A 51 -2.72 5.52 1.65
C ASN A 51 -3.78 6.61 1.39
N ASP A 52 -4.04 6.94 0.13
CA ASP A 52 -4.96 7.98 -0.32
C ASP A 52 -6.32 7.89 0.38
N GLU A 53 -6.92 6.70 0.44
CA GLU A 53 -8.20 6.47 1.13
C GLU A 53 -8.16 6.89 2.61
N LEU A 54 -7.08 6.55 3.32
CA LEU A 54 -6.91 6.91 4.72
C LEU A 54 -6.71 8.42 4.89
N LEU A 55 -5.98 9.05 3.96
CA LEU A 55 -5.79 10.50 3.97
C LEU A 55 -7.09 11.24 3.66
N TYR A 56 -7.91 10.77 2.72
CA TYR A 56 -9.24 11.32 2.46
C TYR A 56 -10.15 11.25 3.70
N GLN A 57 -10.07 10.15 4.46
CA GLN A 57 -10.85 9.99 5.69
C GLN A 57 -10.38 10.90 6.84
N LYS A 58 -9.08 11.19 6.92
CA LYS A 58 -8.47 11.91 8.05
C LYS A 58 -8.23 13.40 7.80
N PHE A 59 -7.95 13.76 6.55
CA PHE A 59 -7.55 15.10 6.09
C PHE A 59 -8.26 15.46 4.78
N PRO A 60 -9.61 15.53 4.78
CA PRO A 60 -10.39 15.71 3.55
C PRO A 60 -10.13 17.06 2.87
N ASN A 61 -9.87 18.12 3.64
CA ASN A 61 -9.65 19.46 3.12
C ASN A 61 -8.31 19.53 2.37
N GLU A 62 -7.26 18.99 2.98
CA GLU A 62 -5.91 18.95 2.44
C GLU A 62 -5.84 18.06 1.21
N MET A 63 -6.52 16.91 1.21
CA MET A 63 -6.63 16.05 0.03
C MET A 63 -7.39 16.74 -1.11
N ASN A 64 -8.52 17.39 -0.86
CA ASN A 64 -9.27 18.07 -1.93
C ASN A 64 -8.46 19.16 -2.65
N ILE A 65 -7.48 19.77 -1.98
CA ILE A 65 -6.58 20.78 -2.55
C ILE A 65 -5.43 20.13 -3.32
N THR A 66 -4.94 18.98 -2.84
CA THR A 66 -3.66 18.41 -3.28
C THR A 66 -3.80 17.19 -4.19
N THR A 67 -4.99 16.59 -4.27
CA THR A 67 -5.27 15.47 -5.15
C THR A 67 -5.26 15.93 -6.60
N ASP A 68 -4.48 15.21 -7.40
CA ASP A 68 -4.56 15.28 -8.85
C ASP A 68 -5.51 14.19 -9.40
N PHE A 69 -6.79 14.55 -9.57
CA PHE A 69 -7.82 13.64 -10.06
C PHE A 69 -7.55 13.13 -11.49
N GLU A 70 -6.86 13.91 -12.32
CA GLU A 70 -6.50 13.48 -13.69
C GLU A 70 -5.43 12.40 -13.65
N ASN A 71 -4.44 12.52 -12.77
CA ASN A 71 -3.47 11.46 -12.51
C ASN A 71 -4.14 10.19 -11.97
N LEU A 72 -5.05 10.33 -11.02
CA LEU A 72 -5.79 9.18 -10.47
C LEU A 72 -6.59 8.46 -11.57
N ARG A 73 -7.29 9.22 -12.42
CA ARG A 73 -8.04 8.66 -13.54
C ARG A 73 -7.14 7.98 -14.56
N ARG A 74 -5.99 8.58 -14.88
CA ARG A 74 -4.97 7.95 -15.75
C ARG A 74 -4.47 6.62 -15.19
N GLU A 75 -4.22 6.54 -13.88
CA GLU A 75 -3.84 5.28 -13.21
C GLU A 75 -4.97 4.25 -13.29
N GLN A 76 -6.23 4.68 -13.15
CA GLN A 76 -7.39 3.81 -13.24
C GLN A 76 -7.63 3.26 -14.65
N ASP A 77 -7.35 4.06 -15.68
CA ASP A 77 -7.54 3.75 -17.10
C ASP A 77 -6.39 2.92 -17.72
N LYS A 78 -5.33 2.62 -16.96
CA LYS A 78 -4.21 1.78 -17.43
C LYS A 78 -4.67 0.40 -17.94
N PRO A 79 -3.96 -0.21 -18.90
CA PRO A 79 -4.26 -1.57 -19.35
C PRO A 79 -4.10 -2.57 -18.21
N PHE A 80 -4.83 -3.69 -18.27
CA PHE A 80 -4.97 -4.68 -17.18
C PHE A 80 -3.64 -5.06 -16.50
N LEU A 81 -2.60 -5.37 -17.28
CA LEU A 81 -1.29 -5.79 -16.76
C LEU A 81 -0.52 -4.68 -16.03
N SER A 82 -0.87 -3.41 -16.27
CA SER A 82 -0.25 -2.25 -15.64
C SER A 82 -1.12 -1.64 -14.54
N LYS A 83 -2.32 -2.19 -14.31
CA LYS A 83 -3.22 -1.71 -13.27
C LYS A 83 -2.68 -2.06 -11.89
N ILE A 84 -2.68 -1.07 -11.02
CA ILE A 84 -2.48 -1.26 -9.59
C ILE A 84 -3.86 -1.42 -8.96
N ILE A 85 -4.11 -2.56 -8.33
CA ILE A 85 -5.43 -2.92 -7.76
C ILE A 85 -5.90 -1.87 -6.77
N TYR A 86 -5.00 -1.30 -5.96
CA TYR A 86 -5.31 -0.26 -4.98
C TYR A 86 -6.07 0.93 -5.58
N TYR A 87 -5.60 1.50 -6.70
CA TYR A 87 -6.26 2.67 -7.29
C TYR A 87 -7.63 2.33 -7.91
N GLN A 88 -7.90 1.06 -8.19
CA GLN A 88 -9.21 0.61 -8.69
C GLN A 88 -10.27 0.55 -7.58
N THR A 89 -9.88 0.53 -6.31
CA THR A 89 -10.82 0.51 -5.18
C THR A 89 -11.22 1.91 -4.72
N LEU A 90 -10.49 2.94 -5.17
CA LEU A 90 -10.79 4.35 -4.87
C LEU A 90 -11.97 4.85 -5.72
N LYS A 91 -12.83 5.67 -5.11
CA LYS A 91 -14.01 6.28 -5.73
C LYS A 91 -13.86 7.79 -5.86
#